data_AF-A0A9Q3V4M8-F1
#
_entry.id   AF-A0A9Q3V4M8-F1
#
_cell.length_a   1.000
_cell.length_b   1.000
_cell.length_c   1.000
_cell.angle_alpha   90.00
_cell.angle_beta   90.00
_cell.angle_gamma   90.00
#
_symmetry.space_group_name_H-M   'P 1'
#
loop_
_entity.id
_entity.type
_entity.pdbx_description
1 polymer ?
#
loop_
_entity_poly.entity_id
_entity_poly.type
_entity_poly.pdbx_seq_one_letter_code
_entity_poly.pdbx_strand_id
1 'polypeptide(L)'
;MKKQIAKIIGSGLLISFLVGSLFMIGFLIIIDIQTPNHYEDGRPKMNCFGGLQYGIAIGIQILIAFINLFAFLILFKQIRKNKYLVFITFFAGYFLYLLLIFASLSEFSNEEYVIIIPWVNFLVWIFYYFKLIKLINKNQ
;
A
#
# COMPACT_ATOMS: atom_id res chain seq x y z
N MET A 1 14.00 14.81 18.94
CA MET A 1 14.06 14.43 17.50
C MET A 1 13.57 13.00 17.22
N LYS A 2 14.21 11.93 17.74
CA LYS A 2 13.80 10.53 17.46
C LYS A 2 12.31 10.26 17.78
N LYS A 3 11.81 10.75 18.91
CA LYS A 3 10.39 10.64 19.32
C LYS A 3 9.40 11.30 18.33
N GLN A 4 9.77 12.45 17.75
CA GLN A 4 8.93 13.15 16.76
C GLN A 4 8.96 12.45 15.40
N ILE A 5 10.14 11.98 14.95
CA ILE A 5 10.27 11.19 13.72
C ILE A 5 9.48 9.88 13.84
N ALA A 6 9.62 9.17 14.96
CA ALA A 6 8.86 7.95 15.23
C ALA A 6 7.34 8.21 15.27
N LYS A 7 6.91 9.35 15.82
CA LYS A 7 5.49 9.75 15.77
C LYS A 7 5.01 9.96 14.34
N ILE A 8 5.80 10.61 13.48
CA ILE A 8 5.47 10.85 12.07
C ILE A 8 5.40 9.53 11.29
N ILE A 9 6.38 8.65 11.46
CA ILE A 9 6.40 7.32 10.83
C ILE A 9 5.22 6.47 11.32
N GLY A 10 4.99 6.44 12.64
CA GLY A 10 3.88 5.71 13.25
C GLY A 10 2.51 6.22 12.81
N SER A 11 2.33 7.54 12.72
CA SER A 11 1.08 8.10 12.17
C SER A 11 0.94 7.85 10.67
N GLY A 12 2.05 7.81 9.93
CA GLY A 12 2.06 7.42 8.51
C GLY A 12 1.60 5.99 8.30
N LEU A 13 2.15 5.05 9.08
CA LEU A 13 1.74 3.65 9.11
C LEU A 13 0.26 3.49 9.44
N LEU A 14 -0.20 4.14 10.51
CA LEU A 14 -1.60 4.06 10.95
C LEU A 14 -2.56 4.58 9.86
N ILE A 15 -2.28 5.77 9.31
CA ILE A 15 -3.15 6.36 8.28
C ILE A 15 -3.10 5.55 6.98
N SER A 16 -1.92 5.07 6.58
CA SER A 16 -1.77 4.19 5.43
C SER A 16 -2.61 2.92 5.61
N PHE A 17 -2.53 2.28 6.77
CA PHE A 17 -3.34 1.10 7.07
C PHE A 17 -4.85 1.41 7.06
N LEU A 18 -5.29 2.52 7.67
CA LEU A 18 -6.70 2.89 7.72
C LEU A 18 -7.27 3.24 6.34
N VAL A 19 -6.58 4.11 5.60
CA VAL A 19 -7.00 4.54 4.27
C VAL A 19 -6.94 3.36 3.30
N GLY A 20 -5.88 2.54 3.38
CA GLY A 20 -5.75 1.30 2.63
C GLY A 20 -6.93 0.36 2.92
N SER A 21 -7.25 0.12 4.19
CA SER A 21 -8.36 -0.76 4.58
C SER A 21 -9.72 -0.24 4.10
N LEU A 22 -10.01 1.05 4.27
CA LEU A 22 -11.25 1.66 3.77
C LEU A 22 -11.36 1.55 2.24
N PHE A 23 -10.26 1.79 1.54
CA PHE A 23 -10.21 1.64 0.09
C PHE A 23 -10.48 0.19 -0.32
N MET A 24 -9.88 -0.79 0.37
CA MET A 24 -10.13 -2.22 0.11
C MET A 24 -11.58 -2.61 0.36
N ILE A 25 -12.22 -2.10 1.42
CA ILE A 25 -13.63 -2.37 1.69
C ILE A 25 -14.49 -1.83 0.55
N GLY A 26 -14.29 -0.57 0.14
CA GLY A 26 -15.01 0.01 -0.99
C GLY A 26 -14.79 -0.77 -2.29
N PHE A 27 -13.57 -1.23 -2.51
CA PHE A 27 -13.20 -2.03 -3.66
C PHE A 27 -13.90 -3.39 -3.71
N LEU A 28 -13.93 -4.11 -2.58
CA LEU A 28 -14.63 -5.39 -2.46
C LEU A 28 -16.13 -5.22 -2.69
N ILE A 29 -16.73 -4.13 -2.21
CA ILE A 29 -18.14 -3.80 -2.47
C ILE A 29 -18.39 -3.58 -3.97
N ILE A 30 -17.50 -2.89 -4.68
CA ILE A 30 -17.64 -2.68 -6.12
C ILE A 30 -17.59 -4.01 -6.88
N ILE A 31 -16.64 -4.89 -6.54
CA ILE A 31 -16.55 -6.22 -7.13
C ILE A 31 -17.82 -7.02 -6.85
N ASP A 32 -18.31 -7.04 -5.61
CA ASP A 32 -19.51 -7.77 -5.24
C ASP A 32 -20.75 -7.30 -6.04
N ILE A 33 -20.88 -5.98 -6.28
CA ILE A 33 -21.96 -5.41 -7.10
C ILE A 33 -21.84 -5.82 -8.57
N GLN A 34 -20.61 -5.90 -9.10
CA GLN A 34 -20.36 -6.24 -10.51
C GLN A 34 -20.40 -7.74 -10.79
N THR A 35 -20.29 -8.58 -9.76
CA THR A 35 -20.25 -10.04 -9.93
C THR A 35 -21.68 -10.59 -9.92
N PRO A 36 -22.16 -11.19 -11.02
CA PRO A 36 -23.52 -11.72 -11.06
C PRO A 36 -23.66 -12.92 -10.11
N ASN A 37 -24.61 -12.82 -9.18
CA ASN A 37 -24.91 -13.87 -8.19
C ASN A 37 -25.63 -15.10 -8.77
N HIS A 38 -26.02 -15.05 -10.03
CA HIS A 38 -26.68 -16.14 -10.74
C HIS A 38 -26.05 -16.33 -12.12
N TYR A 39 -26.04 -17.57 -12.61
CA TYR A 39 -25.78 -17.86 -14.03
C TYR A 39 -26.95 -17.35 -14.89
N GLU A 40 -26.76 -17.25 -16.22
CA GLU A 40 -27.82 -16.82 -17.15
C GLU A 40 -29.09 -17.68 -17.08
N ASP A 41 -28.98 -18.91 -16.57
CA ASP A 41 -30.08 -19.86 -16.36
C ASP A 41 -30.76 -19.73 -14.98
N GLY A 42 -30.38 -18.74 -14.16
CA GLY A 42 -30.99 -18.46 -12.86
C GLY A 42 -30.50 -19.35 -11.71
N ARG A 43 -29.50 -20.21 -11.91
CA ARG A 43 -28.88 -20.97 -10.81
C ARG A 43 -27.94 -20.08 -9.99
N PRO A 44 -27.88 -20.24 -8.66
CA PRO A 44 -26.95 -19.48 -7.82
C PRO A 44 -25.51 -19.79 -8.22
N LYS A 45 -24.72 -18.75 -8.47
CA LYS A 45 -23.32 -18.88 -8.87
C LYS A 45 -22.46 -18.94 -7.61
N MET A 46 -21.86 -20.09 -7.32
CA MET A 46 -20.90 -20.19 -6.23
C MET A 46 -19.59 -19.53 -6.65
N ASN A 47 -19.22 -18.44 -5.98
CA ASN A 47 -17.94 -17.79 -6.18
C ASN A 47 -16.83 -18.58 -5.45
N CYS A 48 -16.36 -19.67 -6.07
CA CYS A 48 -15.29 -20.52 -5.53
C CYS A 48 -13.97 -19.76 -5.29
N PHE A 49 -13.80 -18.57 -5.89
CA PHE A 49 -12.63 -17.71 -5.74
C PHE A 49 -12.88 -16.51 -4.81
N GLY A 50 -14.06 -16.39 -4.19
CA GLY A 50 -14.35 -15.30 -3.25
C GLY A 50 -13.32 -15.21 -2.13
N GLY A 51 -12.95 -16.36 -1.54
CA GLY A 51 -11.89 -16.42 -0.52
C GLY A 51 -10.52 -15.94 -1.02
N LEU A 52 -10.20 -16.14 -2.30
CA LEU A 52 -8.97 -15.67 -2.91
C LEU A 52 -8.98 -14.14 -3.11
N GLN A 53 -10.12 -13.55 -3.48
CA GLN A 53 -10.29 -12.11 -3.60
C GLN A 53 -10.06 -11.39 -2.26
N TYR A 54 -10.66 -11.89 -1.18
CA TYR A 54 -10.43 -11.37 0.18
C TYR A 54 -9.00 -11.67 0.68
N GLY A 55 -8.43 -12.81 0.32
CA GLY A 55 -7.06 -13.19 0.68
C GLY A 55 -5.99 -12.29 0.04
N ILE A 56 -6.13 -11.99 -1.26
CA ILE A 56 -5.26 -11.05 -1.98
C ILE A 56 -5.34 -9.66 -1.35
N ALA A 57 -6.55 -9.22 -1.03
CA ALA A 57 -6.80 -7.93 -0.40
C ALA A 57 -6.04 -7.75 0.92
N ILE A 58 -6.13 -8.74 1.80
CA ILE A 58 -5.43 -8.76 3.09
C ILE A 58 -3.92 -8.91 2.88
N GLY A 59 -3.50 -9.78 1.96
CA GLY A 59 -2.09 -9.99 1.61
C GLY A 59 -1.39 -8.71 1.17
N ILE A 60 -2.05 -7.89 0.35
CA ILE A 60 -1.52 -6.60 -0.11
C ILE A 60 -1.35 -5.63 1.07
N GLN A 61 -2.31 -5.56 2.01
CA GLN A 61 -2.19 -4.68 3.18
C GLN A 61 -1.02 -5.09 4.08
N ILE A 62 -0.85 -6.39 4.30
CA ILE A 62 0.28 -6.92 5.07
C ILE A 62 1.60 -6.61 4.36
N LEU A 63 1.68 -6.80 3.04
CA LEU A 63 2.87 -6.49 2.26
C LEU A 63 3.23 -5.00 2.33
N ILE A 64 2.23 -4.11 2.22
CA ILE A 64 2.43 -2.66 2.36
C ILE A 64 2.92 -2.30 3.77
N ALA A 65 2.39 -2.95 4.81
CA ALA A 65 2.87 -2.75 6.17
C ALA A 65 4.36 -3.15 6.32
N PHE A 66 4.77 -4.28 5.74
CA PHE A 66 6.17 -4.72 5.71
C PHE A 66 7.07 -3.76 4.92
N ILE A 67 6.63 -3.29 3.75
CA ILE A 67 7.34 -2.30 2.93
C ILE A 67 7.61 -1.02 3.73
N ASN A 68 6.65 -0.59 4.53
CA ASN A 68 6.79 0.61 5.33
C ASN A 68 7.71 0.47 6.55
N LEU A 69 8.17 -0.74 6.88
CA LEU A 69 9.17 -0.94 7.94
C LEU A 69 10.52 -0.30 7.57
N PHE A 70 10.86 -0.21 6.28
CA PHE A 70 12.08 0.44 5.83
C PHE A 70 12.12 1.93 6.18
N ALA A 71 10.96 2.58 6.37
CA ALA A 71 10.89 3.95 6.87
C ALA A 71 11.49 4.10 8.29
N PHE A 72 11.50 3.06 9.11
CA PHE A 72 12.15 3.11 10.44
C PHE A 72 13.67 3.24 10.34
N LEU A 73 14.29 2.80 9.24
CA LEU A 73 15.73 2.92 9.05
C LEU A 73 16.17 4.39 9.01
N ILE A 74 15.27 5.33 8.69
CA ILE A 74 15.54 6.76 8.78
C ILE A 74 15.76 7.26 10.21
N LEU A 75 15.48 6.47 11.25
CA LEU A 75 15.88 6.85 12.61
C LEU A 75 17.42 6.86 12.78
N PHE A 76 18.16 6.12 11.95
CA PHE A 76 19.61 6.07 12.00
C PHE A 76 20.24 7.37 11.46
N LYS A 77 21.21 7.91 12.20
CA LYS A 77 21.90 9.17 11.85
C LYS A 77 22.60 9.08 10.49
N GLN A 78 23.17 7.92 10.17
CA GLN A 78 23.88 7.68 8.91
C GLN A 78 22.94 7.79 7.70
N ILE A 79 21.74 7.24 7.79
CA ILE A 79 20.73 7.31 6.73
C ILE A 79 20.27 8.75 6.54
N ARG A 80 19.90 9.46 7.62
CA ARG A 80 19.42 10.87 7.54
C ARG A 80 20.41 11.85 6.90
N LYS A 81 21.71 11.58 6.99
CA LYS A 81 22.73 12.44 6.37
C LYS A 81 22.79 12.28 4.85
N ASN A 82 22.35 11.15 4.31
CA ASN A 82 22.41 10.87 2.87
C ASN A 82 21.02 11.00 2.24
N LYS A 83 20.81 12.08 1.50
CA LYS A 83 19.52 12.41 0.86
C LYS A 83 18.98 11.28 -0.03
N TYR A 84 19.85 10.61 -0.78
CA TYR A 84 19.46 9.52 -1.67
C TYR A 84 19.04 8.26 -0.90
N LEU A 85 19.79 7.90 0.16
CA LEU A 85 19.42 6.75 1.00
C LEU A 85 18.07 6.96 1.69
N VAL A 86 17.77 8.17 2.18
CA VAL A 86 16.47 8.50 2.79
C VAL A 86 15.33 8.30 1.79
N PHE A 87 15.48 8.77 0.55
CA PHE A 87 14.49 8.59 -0.49
C PHE A 87 14.25 7.10 -0.79
N ILE A 88 15.33 6.34 -0.97
CA ILE A 88 15.26 4.89 -1.24
C ILE A 88 14.60 4.16 -0.07
N THR A 89 14.97 4.45 1.19
CA THR A 89 14.35 3.77 2.34
C THR A 89 12.86 4.06 2.50
N PHE A 90 12.37 5.20 1.97
CA PHE A 90 10.94 5.52 1.98
C PHE A 90 10.15 4.87 0.84
N PHE A 91 10.75 4.76 -0.35
CA PHE A 91 9.99 4.41 -1.56
C PHE A 91 10.42 3.10 -2.24
N ALA A 92 11.56 2.50 -1.88
CA ALA A 92 12.06 1.30 -2.55
C ALA A 92 11.06 0.14 -2.54
N GLY A 93 10.38 -0.10 -1.42
CA GLY A 93 9.38 -1.16 -1.36
C GLY A 93 8.15 -0.88 -2.22
N TYR A 94 7.75 0.39 -2.37
CA TYR A 94 6.69 0.79 -3.31
C TYR A 94 7.10 0.56 -4.77
N PHE A 95 8.35 0.89 -5.13
CA PHE A 95 8.89 0.62 -6.46
C PHE A 95 8.99 -0.89 -6.75
N LEU A 96 9.45 -1.69 -5.78
CA LEU A 96 9.48 -3.15 -5.87
C LEU A 96 8.09 -3.74 -6.07
N TYR A 97 7.09 -3.25 -5.32
CA TYR A 97 5.70 -3.67 -5.48
C TYR A 97 5.15 -3.32 -6.86
N LEU A 98 5.43 -2.12 -7.37
CA LEU A 98 5.06 -1.72 -8.73
C LEU A 98 5.69 -2.65 -9.76
N LEU A 99 6.99 -2.95 -9.65
CA LEU A 99 7.68 -3.88 -10.54
C LEU A 99 7.04 -5.28 -10.53
N LEU A 100 6.67 -5.77 -9.36
CA LEU A 100 5.98 -7.07 -9.23
C LEU A 100 4.61 -7.04 -9.92
N ILE A 101 3.82 -5.99 -9.72
CA ILE A 101 2.54 -5.83 -10.43
C ILE A 101 2.79 -5.80 -11.94
N PHE A 102 3.71 -4.97 -12.42
CA PHE A 102 3.99 -4.83 -13.84
C PHE A 102 4.46 -6.15 -14.48
N ALA A 103 5.30 -6.91 -13.78
CA ALA A 103 5.74 -8.22 -14.24
C ALA A 103 4.60 -9.25 -14.29
N SER A 104 3.63 -9.15 -13.36
CA SER A 104 2.48 -10.06 -13.29
C SER A 104 1.31 -9.66 -14.21
N LEU A 105 1.31 -8.46 -14.81
CA LEU A 105 0.19 -7.95 -15.61
C LEU A 105 -0.23 -8.87 -16.77
N SER A 106 0.72 -9.57 -17.41
CA SER A 106 0.42 -10.50 -18.50
C SER A 106 -0.33 -11.75 -18.05
N GLU A 107 -0.30 -12.06 -16.75
CA GLU A 107 -0.97 -13.23 -16.16
C GLU A 107 -2.40 -12.89 -15.69
N PHE A 108 -2.72 -11.61 -15.52
CA PHE A 108 -4.06 -11.16 -15.12
C PHE A 108 -4.90 -10.85 -16.37
N SER A 109 -5.79 -11.77 -16.75
CA SER A 109 -6.71 -11.58 -17.88
C SER A 109 -7.69 -10.44 -17.59
N ASN A 110 -7.63 -9.34 -18.34
CA ASN A 110 -8.66 -8.28 -18.56
C ASN A 110 -9.50 -7.75 -17.36
N GLU A 111 -9.23 -8.17 -16.13
CA GLU A 111 -9.93 -7.74 -14.92
C GLU A 111 -9.10 -6.62 -14.28
N GLU A 112 -9.50 -5.39 -14.57
CA GLU A 112 -8.84 -4.08 -14.36
C GLU A 112 -8.57 -3.69 -12.90
N TYR A 113 -8.67 -4.65 -11.98
CA TYR A 113 -8.97 -4.43 -10.58
C TYR A 113 -7.69 -4.35 -9.69
N VAL A 114 -6.55 -4.87 -10.14
CA VAL A 114 -5.33 -4.96 -9.30
C VAL A 114 -4.52 -3.65 -9.26
N ILE A 115 -4.76 -2.70 -10.17
CA ILE A 115 -3.88 -1.53 -10.37
C ILE A 115 -4.09 -0.42 -9.34
N ILE A 116 -5.24 -0.35 -8.65
CA ILE A 116 -5.64 0.88 -7.94
C ILE A 116 -5.18 0.95 -6.47
N ILE A 117 -5.02 -0.20 -5.80
CA ILE A 117 -4.72 -0.30 -4.37
C ILE A 117 -3.37 0.34 -3.93
N PRO A 118 -2.24 0.21 -4.67
CA PRO A 118 -0.98 0.82 -4.23
C PRO A 118 -0.97 2.35 -4.21
N TRP A 119 -1.71 3.00 -5.09
CA TRP A 119 -1.61 4.44 -5.31
C TRP A 119 -2.04 5.25 -4.10
N VAL A 120 -3.11 4.81 -3.44
CA VAL A 120 -3.65 5.50 -2.26
C VAL A 120 -2.64 5.46 -1.11
N ASN A 121 -2.02 4.31 -0.88
CA ASN A 121 -0.96 4.18 0.12
C ASN A 121 0.28 5.00 -0.26
N PHE A 122 0.68 4.97 -1.52
CA PHE A 122 1.80 5.76 -2.02
C PHE A 122 1.62 7.27 -1.80
N LEU A 123 0.41 7.81 -2.05
CA LEU A 123 0.08 9.21 -1.83
C LEU A 123 0.19 9.62 -0.35
N VAL A 124 -0.30 8.77 0.57
CA VAL A 124 -0.15 9.00 2.01
C VAL A 124 1.34 9.10 2.36
N TRP A 125 2.17 8.20 1.83
CA TRP A 125 3.60 8.19 2.12
C TRP A 125 4.38 9.32 1.49
N ILE A 126 3.97 9.84 0.32
CA ILE A 126 4.52 11.08 -0.25
C ILE A 126 4.32 12.25 0.73
N PHE A 127 3.11 12.42 1.27
CA PHE A 127 2.84 13.48 2.24
C PHE A 127 3.73 13.35 3.49
N TYR A 128 3.86 12.14 4.02
CA TYR A 128 4.68 11.86 5.18
C TYR A 128 6.18 12.04 4.93
N TYR A 129 6.65 11.72 3.72
CA TYR A 129 8.04 11.95 3.30
C TYR A 129 8.40 13.43 3.40
N PHE A 130 7.62 14.31 2.76
CA PHE A 130 7.89 15.74 2.78
C PHE A 130 7.79 16.33 4.18
N LYS A 131 6.83 15.87 4.98
CA LYS A 131 6.71 16.25 6.40
C LYS A 131 7.95 15.87 7.20
N LEU A 132 8.52 14.70 6.93
CA LEU A 132 9.68 14.17 7.62
C LEU A 132 10.98 14.86 7.18
N ILE A 133 11.16 15.13 5.88
CA ILE A 133 12.28 15.94 5.36
C ILE A 133 12.28 17.34 5.96
N LYS A 134 11.11 18.01 6.01
CA LYS A 134 10.99 19.34 6.64
C LYS A 134 11.43 19.34 8.10
N LEU A 135 11.12 18.27 8.85
CA LEU A 135 11.54 18.13 10.25
C LEU A 135 13.04 17.83 10.40
N ILE A 136 13.63 17.07 9.49
CA ILE A 136 15.08 16.82 9.47
C ILE A 136 15.84 18.11 9.18
N ASN A 137 15.44 18.86 8.15
CA ASN A 137 16.11 20.09 7.74
C ASN A 137 16.00 21.23 8.76
N LYS A 138 14.91 21.29 9.54
CA LYS A 138 14.74 22.33 10.58
C LYS A 138 15.63 22.11 11.82
N ASN A 139 16.15 20.90 12.01
CA ASN A 139 16.90 20.48 13.21
C ASN A 139 18.34 20.03 12.87
N GLN A 140 18.79 20.22 11.63
CA GLN A 140 20.20 20.17 11.22
C GLN A 140 20.77 21.58 11.26
#